data_AF-A0A3A9UXC0-F1
#
_entry.id   AF-A0A3A9UXC0-F1
#
_cell.length_a   1.000
_cell.length_b   1.000
_cell.length_c   1.000
_cell.angle_alpha   90.00
_cell.angle_beta   90.00
_cell.angle_gamma   90.00
#
_symmetry.space_group_name_H-M   'P 1'
#
loop_
_entity.id
_entity.type
_entity.pdbx_description
1 polymer ?
#
loop_
_entity_poly.entity_id
_entity_poly.type
_entity_poly.pdbx_seq_one_letter_code
_entity_poly.pdbx_strand_id
1 'polypeptide(L)'
;MKKKEIVLNKNIVQFVLLAIIAPLILTFILEHFGEFKASSLGETSYNVHKGSNYKKIRLHTRTFHTVFGNKIEENLYKKNIPAYRETKKGTLLVSPNYGKQIRYYAKAVVADIAYPISFSLIIIAIFMFRRKFALKLN
;
A
#
# COMPACT_ATOMS: atom_id res chain seq x y z
N MET A 1 -12.66 7.13 44.85
CA MET A 1 -13.17 6.26 43.75
C MET A 1 -12.32 5.01 43.67
N LYS A 2 -12.89 3.81 43.90
CA LYS A 2 -12.17 2.55 43.63
C LYS A 2 -11.94 2.46 42.11
N LYS A 3 -10.69 2.35 41.68
CA LYS A 3 -10.35 2.08 40.27
C LYS A 3 -10.92 0.70 39.94
N LYS A 4 -11.75 0.61 38.90
CA LYS A 4 -12.19 -0.69 38.39
C LYS A 4 -10.99 -1.32 37.68
N GLU A 5 -10.50 -2.43 38.20
CA GLU A 5 -9.48 -3.23 37.53
C GLU A 5 -10.16 -4.09 36.46
N ILE A 6 -9.69 -3.97 35.22
CA ILE A 6 -10.12 -4.81 34.11
C ILE A 6 -9.11 -5.95 34.02
N VAL A 7 -9.49 -7.14 34.47
CA VAL A 7 -8.67 -8.34 34.29
C VAL A 7 -8.83 -8.81 32.84
N LEU A 8 -7.86 -8.47 31.99
CA LEU A 8 -7.82 -8.92 30.61
C LEU A 8 -7.25 -10.34 30.53
N ASN A 9 -8.06 -11.28 30.01
CA ASN A 9 -7.59 -12.63 29.73
C ASN A 9 -6.58 -12.60 28.57
N LYS A 10 -5.37 -13.12 28.79
CA LYS A 10 -4.30 -13.19 27.79
C LYS A 10 -4.77 -13.84 26.48
N ASN A 11 -5.62 -14.87 26.56
CA ASN A 11 -6.13 -15.57 25.39
C ASN A 11 -7.07 -14.68 24.56
N ILE A 12 -7.87 -13.82 25.22
CA ILE A 12 -8.73 -12.85 24.54
C ILE A 12 -7.88 -11.80 23.84
N VAL A 13 -6.83 -11.29 24.49
CA VAL A 13 -5.90 -10.33 23.89
C VAL A 13 -5.19 -10.93 22.67
N GLN A 14 -4.71 -12.17 22.79
CA GLN A 14 -4.09 -12.90 21.68
C GLN A 14 -5.08 -13.10 20.52
N PHE A 15 -6.30 -13.52 20.80
CA PHE A 15 -7.34 -13.68 19.79
C PHE A 15 -7.65 -12.37 19.07
N VAL A 16 -7.83 -11.26 19.81
CA VAL A 16 -8.08 -9.93 19.23
C VAL A 16 -6.91 -9.49 18.35
N LEU A 17 -5.67 -9.66 18.80
CA LEU A 17 -4.49 -9.33 18.00
C LEU A 17 -4.43 -10.18 16.73
N LEU A 18 -4.71 -11.48 16.82
CA LEU A 18 -4.67 -12.39 15.69
C LEU A 18 -5.79 -12.08 14.68
N ALA A 19 -6.98 -11.71 15.16
CA ALA A 19 -8.08 -11.26 14.33
C ALA A 19 -7.79 -9.95 13.56
N ILE A 20 -6.88 -9.10 14.06
CA ILE A 20 -6.44 -7.88 13.38
C ILE A 20 -5.26 -8.16 12.45
N ILE A 21 -4.26 -8.91 12.92
CA ILE A 21 -3.00 -9.14 12.20
C ILE A 21 -3.19 -10.12 11.04
N ALA A 22 -4.00 -11.18 11.20
CA ALA A 22 -4.15 -12.18 10.16
C ALA A 22 -4.76 -11.60 8.86
N PRO A 23 -5.83 -10.78 8.89
CA PRO A 23 -6.32 -10.09 7.69
C PRO A 23 -5.26 -9.16 7.09
N LEU A 24 -4.51 -8.42 7.89
CA LEU A 24 -3.45 -7.53 7.39
C LEU A 24 -2.37 -8.30 6.60
N ILE A 25 -1.94 -9.45 7.14
CA ILE A 25 -0.97 -10.32 6.46
C ILE A 25 -1.58 -10.90 5.20
N LEU A 26 -2.83 -11.36 5.25
CA LEU A 26 -3.52 -11.95 4.10
C LEU A 26 -3.65 -10.92 2.96
N THR A 27 -4.12 -9.71 3.27
CA THR A 27 -4.20 -8.60 2.33
C THR A 27 -2.81 -8.28 1.77
N PHE A 28 -1.77 -8.21 2.60
CA PHE A 28 -0.40 -7.96 2.13
C PHE A 28 0.12 -9.05 1.16
N ILE A 29 -0.22 -10.31 1.39
CA ILE A 29 0.10 -11.41 0.48
C ILE A 29 -0.68 -11.27 -0.83
N LEU A 30 -1.97 -10.93 -0.78
CA LEU A 30 -2.78 -10.70 -1.98
C LEU A 30 -2.20 -9.54 -2.81
N GLU A 31 -1.76 -8.47 -2.15
CA GLU A 31 -1.14 -7.32 -2.82
C GLU A 31 0.18 -7.66 -3.55
N HIS A 32 0.83 -8.80 -3.26
CA HIS A 32 1.96 -9.25 -4.10
C HIS A 32 1.57 -9.58 -5.54
N PHE A 33 0.28 -9.87 -5.79
CA PHE A 33 -0.26 -10.13 -7.12
C PHE A 33 -0.76 -8.87 -7.82
N GLY A 34 -0.67 -7.70 -7.19
CA GLY A 34 -1.07 -6.43 -7.79
C GLY A 34 -0.19 -6.01 -8.98
N GLU A 35 -0.76 -5.23 -9.89
CA GLU A 35 -0.09 -4.83 -11.12
C GLU A 35 0.73 -3.54 -10.94
N PHE A 36 2.01 -3.59 -11.32
CA PHE A 36 2.84 -2.40 -11.47
C PHE A 36 2.86 -1.91 -12.91
N LYS A 37 2.46 -0.66 -13.11
CA LYS A 37 2.64 0.08 -14.36
C LYS A 37 3.65 1.21 -14.12
N ALA A 38 4.58 1.41 -15.03
CA ALA A 38 5.58 2.46 -14.93
C ALA A 38 5.66 3.23 -16.24
N SER A 39 5.77 4.55 -16.15
CA SER A 39 6.11 5.41 -17.29
C SER A 39 7.53 5.95 -17.11
N SER A 40 8.26 6.08 -18.20
CA SER A 40 9.61 6.64 -18.21
C SER A 40 9.69 7.86 -19.12
N LEU A 41 10.51 8.83 -18.73
CA LEU A 41 10.84 10.01 -19.54
C LEU A 41 12.36 10.06 -19.78
N GLY A 42 12.74 10.28 -21.03
CA GLY A 42 14.12 10.29 -21.54
C GLY A 42 14.16 9.83 -23.00
N GLU A 43 15.21 10.18 -23.75
CA GLU A 43 15.35 9.84 -25.18
C GLU A 43 15.11 8.35 -25.45
N THR A 44 13.98 8.07 -26.11
CA THR A 44 13.65 6.78 -26.68
C THR A 44 14.38 6.62 -28.01
N SER A 45 15.68 6.34 -27.95
CA SER A 45 16.27 5.63 -29.07
C SER A 45 15.94 4.16 -28.87
N TYR A 46 15.05 3.67 -29.74
CA TYR A 46 14.46 2.35 -29.86
C TYR A 46 15.50 1.25 -30.17
N ASN A 47 16.69 1.34 -29.56
CA ASN A 47 17.82 0.44 -29.63
C ASN A 47 18.79 0.84 -28.51
N VAL A 48 18.51 0.45 -27.26
CA VAL A 48 19.53 0.45 -26.19
C VAL A 48 20.48 -0.70 -26.50
N HIS A 49 21.26 -0.57 -27.57
CA HIS A 49 22.44 -1.39 -27.78
C HIS A 49 23.44 -1.09 -26.66
N LYS A 50 24.22 -2.12 -26.30
CA LYS A 50 25.28 -2.06 -25.29
C LYS A 50 26.20 -0.86 -25.52
N GLY A 51 25.90 0.27 -24.91
CA GLY A 51 26.65 1.50 -25.08
C GLY A 51 25.78 2.74 -24.97
N SER A 52 25.82 3.38 -23.80
CA SER A 52 25.51 4.81 -23.60
C SER A 52 24.12 5.34 -24.00
N ASN A 53 23.15 5.23 -23.08
CA ASN A 53 22.29 6.34 -22.62
C ASN A 53 21.15 5.89 -21.68
N TYR A 54 21.00 4.59 -21.39
CA TYR A 54 19.99 4.08 -20.44
C TYR A 54 20.08 4.69 -19.03
N LYS A 55 21.27 5.14 -18.61
CA LYS A 55 21.49 5.86 -17.33
C LYS A 55 20.76 7.20 -17.25
N LYS A 56 20.39 7.80 -18.39
CA LYS A 56 19.67 9.08 -18.46
C LYS A 56 18.15 8.90 -18.47
N ILE A 57 17.65 7.69 -18.72
CA ILE A 57 16.20 7.41 -18.72
C ILE A 57 15.72 7.30 -17.27
N ARG A 58 14.76 8.16 -16.91
CA ARG A 58 14.24 8.26 -15.54
C ARG A 58 12.81 7.74 -15.48
N LEU A 59 12.43 7.18 -14.33
CA LEU A 59 11.02 6.89 -14.06
C LEU A 59 10.27 8.21 -13.87
N HIS A 60 9.18 8.39 -14.61
CA HIS A 60 8.33 9.56 -14.49
C HIS A 60 7.25 9.33 -13.44
N THR A 61 6.38 8.36 -13.70
CA THR A 61 5.38 7.89 -12.74
C THR A 61 5.50 6.40 -12.54
N ARG A 62 5.11 5.96 -11.35
CA ARG A 62 4.82 4.56 -11.10
C ARG A 62 3.45 4.45 -10.49
N THR A 63 2.66 3.55 -11.06
CA THR A 63 1.33 3.21 -10.60
C THR A 63 1.33 1.77 -10.13
N PHE A 64 0.75 1.55 -8.96
CA PHE A 64 0.44 0.23 -8.44
C PHE A 64 -1.07 0.10 -8.31
N HIS A 65 -1.64 -0.91 -8.94
CA HIS A 65 -3.06 -1.25 -8.82
C HIS A 65 -3.19 -2.41 -7.83
N THR A 66 -3.94 -2.16 -6.76
CA THR A 66 -4.22 -3.17 -5.73
C THR A 66 -5.22 -4.19 -6.24
N VAL A 67 -5.27 -5.36 -5.60
CA VAL A 67 -6.24 -6.41 -5.97
C VAL A 67 -7.68 -5.94 -5.73
N PHE A 68 -7.86 -5.02 -4.78
CA PHE A 68 -9.15 -4.41 -4.43
C PHE A 68 -9.47 -3.15 -5.26
N GLY A 69 -8.68 -2.85 -6.30
CA GLY A 69 -8.97 -1.79 -7.26
C GLY A 69 -8.50 -0.39 -6.85
N ASN A 70 -7.76 -0.24 -5.75
CA ASN A 70 -7.12 1.02 -5.41
C ASN A 70 -5.93 1.30 -6.32
N LYS A 71 -5.69 2.59 -6.60
CA LYS A 71 -4.57 3.04 -7.42
C LYS A 71 -3.62 3.87 -6.58
N ILE A 72 -2.38 3.41 -6.42
CA ILE A 72 -1.30 4.16 -5.78
C ILE A 72 -0.38 4.72 -6.86
N GLU A 73 -0.32 6.04 -6.96
CA GLU A 73 0.54 6.72 -7.93
C GLU A 73 1.65 7.49 -7.21
N GLU A 74 2.90 7.27 -7.62
CA GLU A 74 4.04 8.07 -7.19
C GLU A 74 4.69 8.76 -8.39
N ASN A 75 4.89 10.07 -8.27
CA ASN A 75 5.77 10.81 -9.16
C ASN A 75 7.23 10.56 -8.74
N LEU A 76 7.97 9.85 -9.59
CA LEU A 76 9.35 9.45 -9.37
C LEU A 76 10.35 10.33 -10.13
N TYR A 77 9.86 11.20 -11.00
CA TYR A 77 10.70 12.12 -11.77
C TYR A 77 11.52 13.02 -10.86
N LYS A 78 10.87 13.61 -9.84
CA LYS A 78 11.50 14.47 -8.83
C LYS A 78 12.53 13.73 -7.95
N LYS A 79 12.45 12.40 -7.88
CA LYS A 79 13.34 11.55 -7.06
C LYS A 79 14.57 11.05 -7.82
N ASN A 80 14.74 11.46 -9.08
CA ASN A 80 15.88 11.12 -9.94
C ASN A 80 16.17 9.60 -10.01
N ILE A 81 15.11 8.77 -10.03
CA ILE A 81 15.25 7.31 -10.03
C ILE A 81 15.47 6.82 -11.46
N PRO A 82 16.53 6.04 -11.73
CA PRO A 82 16.76 5.47 -13.07
C PRO A 82 15.69 4.44 -13.41
N ALA A 83 15.27 4.40 -14.67
CA ALA A 83 14.28 3.44 -15.19
C ALA A 83 14.84 2.03 -15.35
N TYR A 84 16.15 1.89 -15.53
CA TYR A 84 16.83 0.61 -15.70
C TYR A 84 17.97 0.45 -14.70
N ARG A 85 18.21 -0.80 -14.31
CA ARG A 85 19.38 -1.21 -13.51
C ARG A 85 20.13 -2.31 -14.25
N GLU A 86 21.44 -2.30 -14.15
CA GLU A 86 22.29 -3.34 -14.72
C GLU A 86 22.56 -4.41 -13.66
N THR A 87 22.39 -5.68 -14.01
CA THR A 87 22.76 -6.80 -13.13
C THR A 87 24.26 -7.05 -13.20
N LYS A 88 24.80 -7.81 -12.24
CA LYS A 88 26.22 -8.24 -12.26
C LYS A 88 26.63 -8.98 -13.55
N LYS A 89 25.66 -9.49 -14.32
CA LYS A 89 25.86 -10.18 -15.59
C LYS A 89 25.70 -9.27 -16.82
N GLY A 90 25.55 -7.94 -16.64
CA GLY A 90 25.35 -6.98 -17.72
C GLY A 90 23.93 -6.95 -18.31
N THR A 91 22.99 -7.70 -17.76
CA THR A 91 21.58 -7.66 -18.19
C THR A 91 20.89 -6.43 -17.62
N LEU A 92 20.17 -5.68 -18.45
CA LEU A 92 19.33 -4.57 -18.02
C LEU A 92 17.99 -5.08 -17.50
N LEU A 93 17.61 -4.69 -16.29
CA LEU A 93 16.30 -4.93 -15.69
C LEU A 93 15.58 -3.62 -15.44
N VAL A 94 14.25 -3.64 -15.52
CA VAL A 94 13.43 -2.49 -15.13
C VAL A 94 13.60 -2.24 -13.63
N SER A 95 13.85 -0.98 -13.29
CA SER A 95 13.91 -0.47 -11.92
C SER A 95 12.50 -0.06 -11.48
N PRO A 96 12.12 -0.27 -10.21
CA PRO A 96 12.96 -0.69 -9.09
C PRO A 96 12.83 -2.17 -8.70
N ASN A 97 13.77 -2.63 -7.87
CA ASN A 97 13.83 -4.00 -7.35
C ASN A 97 12.70 -4.33 -6.35
N TYR A 98 12.54 -5.62 -6.06
CA TYR A 98 11.55 -6.13 -5.13
C TYR A 98 11.56 -5.43 -3.76
N GLY A 99 12.74 -5.15 -3.20
CA GLY A 99 12.85 -4.43 -1.91
C GLY A 99 12.20 -3.05 -1.92
N LYS A 100 12.23 -2.34 -3.05
CA LYS A 100 11.54 -1.05 -3.22
C LYS A 100 10.04 -1.22 -3.53
N GLN A 101 9.60 -2.39 -4.01
CA GLN A 101 8.18 -2.72 -4.21
C GLN A 101 7.44 -2.97 -2.90
N ILE A 102 8.12 -3.51 -1.87
CA ILE A 102 7.54 -3.78 -0.54
C ILE A 102 6.83 -2.56 0.05
N ARG A 103 7.40 -1.37 -0.11
CA ARG A 103 6.79 -0.12 0.37
C ARG A 103 5.44 0.16 -0.32
N TYR A 104 5.29 -0.20 -1.59
CA TYR A 104 4.03 -0.04 -2.31
C TYR A 104 2.98 -1.03 -1.82
N TYR A 105 3.35 -2.29 -1.54
CA TYR A 105 2.45 -3.27 -0.93
C TYR A 105 1.95 -2.81 0.45
N ALA A 106 2.83 -2.26 1.29
CA ALA A 106 2.42 -1.73 2.59
C ALA A 106 1.44 -0.55 2.44
N LYS A 107 1.68 0.35 1.48
CA LYS A 107 0.74 1.45 1.18
C LYS A 107 -0.60 0.94 0.66
N ALA A 108 -0.58 -0.13 -0.12
CA ALA A 108 -1.78 -0.76 -0.67
C ALA A 108 -2.67 -1.34 0.42
N VAL A 109 -2.10 -2.13 1.31
CA VAL A 109 -2.81 -2.66 2.49
C VAL A 109 -3.47 -1.54 3.30
N VAL A 110 -2.77 -0.42 3.52
CA VAL A 110 -3.35 0.73 4.22
C VAL A 110 -4.50 1.34 3.43
N ALA A 111 -4.36 1.52 2.12
CA ALA A 111 -5.42 2.06 1.28
C ALA A 111 -6.66 1.15 1.26
N ASP A 112 -6.47 -0.16 1.17
CA ASP A 112 -7.57 -1.14 1.12
C ASP A 112 -8.30 -1.27 2.47
N ILE A 113 -7.59 -1.08 3.59
CA ILE A 113 -8.17 -1.23 4.94
C ILE A 113 -8.72 0.10 5.49
N ALA A 114 -8.24 1.24 4.99
CA ALA A 114 -8.72 2.55 5.43
C ALA A 114 -10.24 2.67 5.26
N TYR A 115 -10.79 2.23 4.13
CA TYR A 115 -12.23 2.35 3.88
C TYR A 115 -13.08 1.50 4.84
N PRO A 116 -12.84 0.18 5.01
CA PRO A 116 -13.53 -0.63 6.02
C PRO A 116 -13.43 -0.08 7.46
N ILE A 117 -12.25 0.42 7.85
CA ILE A 117 -12.05 1.00 9.19
C ILE A 117 -12.87 2.29 9.34
N SER A 118 -12.77 3.21 8.38
CA SER A 118 -13.53 4.46 8.41
C SER A 118 -15.03 4.20 8.45
N PHE A 119 -15.53 3.25 7.66
CA PHE A 119 -16.93 2.86 7.67
C PHE A 119 -17.37 2.27 9.03
N SER A 120 -16.56 1.39 9.61
CA SER A 120 -16.81 0.81 10.93
C SER A 120 -16.89 1.88 12.02
N LEU A 121 -15.98 2.87 11.99
CA LEU A 121 -16.00 4.01 12.92
C LEU A 121 -17.27 4.85 12.77
N ILE A 122 -17.72 5.11 11.56
CA ILE A 122 -18.97 5.83 11.29
C ILE A 122 -20.17 5.07 11.88
N ILE A 123 -20.25 3.75 11.67
CA ILE A 123 -21.33 2.93 12.24
C ILE A 123 -21.31 2.96 13.76
N ILE A 124 -20.13 2.81 14.37
CA ILE A 124 -19.98 2.87 15.84
C ILE A 124 -20.45 4.24 16.35
N ALA A 125 -20.07 5.33 15.67
CA ALA A 125 -20.52 6.67 16.01
C ALA A 125 -22.05 6.78 15.93
N ILE A 126 -22.67 6.37 14.82
CA ILE A 126 -24.13 6.37 14.65
C ILE A 126 -24.82 5.57 15.77
N PHE A 127 -24.30 4.39 16.11
CA PHE A 127 -24.85 3.56 17.17
C PHE A 127 -24.74 4.25 18.54
N MET A 128 -23.60 4.88 18.84
CA MET A 128 -23.42 5.67 20.05
C MET A 128 -24.36 6.87 20.11
N PHE A 129 -24.58 7.57 18.99
CA PHE A 129 -25.52 8.68 18.88
C PHE A 129 -26.96 8.21 19.09
N ARG A 130 -27.40 7.14 18.41
CA ARG A 130 -28.76 6.58 18.58
C ARG A 130 -29.03 6.15 20.03
N ARG A 131 -28.01 5.63 20.73
CA ARG A 131 -28.15 5.20 22.13
C ARG A 131 -28.30 6.39 23.10
N LYS A 132 -27.73 7.56 22.78
CA LYS A 132 -27.83 8.78 23.61
C LYS A 132 -28.96 9.72 23.20
N PHE A 133 -29.36 9.71 21.94
CA PHE A 133 -30.30 10.68 21.38
C PHE A 133 -31.45 9.96 20.69
N ALA A 134 -32.68 10.20 21.14
CA ALA A 134 -33.88 9.82 20.40
C ALA A 134 -34.01 10.77 19.22
N LEU A 135 -33.61 10.32 18.03
CA LEU A 135 -33.82 11.06 16.78
C LEU A 135 -35.34 11.16 16.55
N LYS A 136 -35.94 12.29 16.91
CA LYS A 136 -37.27 12.69 16.43
C LYS A 136 -37.09 13.42 15.11
N LEU A 137 -37.58 12.82 14.04
CA LEU A 137 -37.82 13.51 12.77
C LEU A 137 -39.15 14.27 12.93
N ASN A 138 -39.10 15.60 12.85
CA ASN A 138 -40.29 16.46 12.72
C ASN A 138 -40.52 16.77 11.25
#